data_AF-A0A3B8NDZ2-F1
#
_entry.id   AF-A0A3B8NDZ2-F1
#
_cell.length_a   1.000
_cell.length_b   1.000
_cell.length_c   1.000
_cell.angle_alpha   90.00
_cell.angle_beta   90.00
_cell.angle_gamma   90.00
#
_symmetry.space_group_name_H-M   'P 1'
#
loop_
_entity.id
_entity.type
_entity.pdbx_description
1 polymer ?
#
loop_
_entity_poly.entity_id
_entity_poly.type
_entity_poly.pdbx_seq_one_letter_code
_entity_poly.pdbx_strand_id
1 'polypeptide(L)'
;MKSSSSDFSEIPPAIPDHEMIRRIGKGSYGEVWLARSVTGSMRAIKVVNRKDFEHDRTFEREFEGIKIFEPISRTHPGLVNVLHVGRNMDEAFYYYVMELADDKVSDSEVIADSYIPRTLDSEINDRQKLSMDECGEWGATMADALHHIHQSGLTHRDIKPSNVIFVDGIPKIADIGLVAVTGQRTFVGTEGFVPPEGPGDPKADIYSLGMVLYEMSSGKDRFDFPAISAPKGNETERKKWRVLNDIICKACAGQARQRYDNAYKMSQDLLSLDRGMDVTGVLLKFSRALILIALVFIAILSLTNFELFGPFHINQSKDPDA
;
A
#
# COMPACT_ATOMS: atom_id res chain seq x y z
N MET A 1 31.60 -10.24 20.71
CA MET A 1 32.62 -9.72 19.76
C MET A 1 32.32 -10.34 18.41
N LYS A 2 31.98 -9.63 17.32
CA LYS A 2 32.04 -8.19 17.00
C LYS A 2 30.66 -7.75 16.51
N SER A 3 30.09 -6.74 17.16
CA SER A 3 29.14 -5.82 16.52
C SER A 3 29.94 -4.98 15.52
N SER A 4 29.83 -5.27 14.24
CA SER A 4 30.32 -4.37 13.21
C SER A 4 29.17 -3.47 12.77
N SER A 5 29.04 -2.35 13.47
CA SER A 5 28.53 -1.11 12.89
C SER A 5 29.37 -0.79 11.66
N SER A 6 28.90 -1.13 10.47
CA SER A 6 29.53 -0.75 9.20
C SER A 6 28.67 0.33 8.52
N ASP A 7 29.06 1.57 8.77
CA ASP A 7 29.52 2.52 7.74
C ASP A 7 28.67 2.59 6.46
N PHE A 8 27.89 3.66 6.30
CA PHE A 8 27.42 4.13 5.00
C PHE A 8 27.51 5.66 4.95
N SER A 9 28.71 6.16 4.65
CA SER A 9 28.90 7.48 4.05
C SER A 9 28.57 7.44 2.54
N GLU A 10 27.38 6.93 2.19
CA GLU A 10 26.89 7.08 0.82
C GLU A 10 26.27 8.48 0.71
N ILE A 11 26.87 9.31 -0.14
CA ILE A 11 26.29 10.60 -0.52
C ILE A 11 24.92 10.29 -1.13
N PRO A 12 23.82 10.84 -0.58
CA PRO A 12 22.49 10.57 -1.12
C PRO A 12 22.41 11.06 -2.57
N PRO A 13 21.67 10.35 -3.44
CA PRO A 13 21.48 10.79 -4.82
C PRO A 13 20.75 12.14 -4.83
N ALA A 14 21.16 13.05 -5.71
CA ALA A 14 20.51 14.35 -5.84
C ALA A 14 19.15 14.20 -6.54
N ILE A 15 18.07 14.44 -5.80
CA ILE A 15 16.71 14.41 -6.32
C ILE A 15 16.16 15.85 -6.34
N PRO A 16 15.72 16.38 -7.50
CA PRO A 16 15.16 17.73 -7.58
C PRO A 16 14.04 17.95 -6.57
N ASP A 17 14.04 19.11 -5.91
CA ASP A 17 13.02 19.55 -4.95
C ASP A 17 12.85 18.67 -3.68
N HIS A 18 13.82 17.78 -3.41
CA HIS A 18 13.77 16.88 -2.26
C HIS A 18 15.11 16.87 -1.50
N GLU A 19 15.03 17.20 -0.20
CA GLU A 19 16.11 16.97 0.74
C GLU A 19 16.12 15.48 1.14
N MET A 20 17.17 14.75 0.76
CA MET A 20 17.34 13.34 1.09
C MET A 20 17.89 13.21 2.50
N ILE A 21 17.07 12.72 3.45
CA ILE A 21 17.42 12.73 4.87
C ILE A 21 18.16 11.45 5.27
N ARG A 22 17.53 10.29 5.03
CA ARG A 22 18.06 9.00 5.52
C ARG A 22 17.54 7.84 4.69
N ARG A 23 18.40 6.87 4.40
CA ARG A 23 17.96 5.59 3.82
C ARG A 23 17.14 4.80 4.84
N ILE A 24 15.93 4.41 4.44
CA ILE A 24 14.97 3.67 5.26
C ILE A 24 14.75 2.23 4.78
N GLY A 25 15.26 1.87 3.59
CA GLY A 25 15.22 0.51 3.09
C GLY A 25 16.24 0.26 1.98
N LYS A 26 16.68 -0.99 1.84
CA LYS A 26 17.51 -1.45 0.73
C LYS A 26 17.03 -2.84 0.31
N GLY A 27 16.68 -2.97 -0.96
CA GLY A 27 16.25 -4.23 -1.57
C GLY A 27 17.14 -4.62 -2.75
N SER A 28 16.73 -5.66 -3.47
CA SER A 28 17.48 -6.20 -4.61
C SER A 28 17.62 -5.24 -5.79
N TYR A 29 16.65 -4.34 -5.97
CA TYR A 29 16.55 -3.43 -7.11
C TYR A 29 16.68 -1.96 -6.73
N GLY A 30 17.26 -1.66 -5.56
CA GLY A 30 17.53 -0.29 -5.15
C GLY A 30 17.22 0.01 -3.70
N GLU A 31 17.08 1.29 -3.40
CA GLU A 31 17.00 1.81 -2.03
C GLU A 31 15.83 2.76 -1.87
N VAL A 32 15.30 2.82 -0.66
CA VAL A 32 14.22 3.74 -0.28
C VAL A 32 14.79 4.74 0.72
N TRP A 33 14.56 6.02 0.45
CA TRP A 33 14.98 7.12 1.28
C TRP A 33 13.79 7.85 1.87
N LEU A 34 13.91 8.22 3.15
CA LEU A 34 13.11 9.27 3.74
C LEU A 34 13.64 10.60 3.22
N ALA A 35 12.76 11.41 2.65
CA ALA A 35 13.08 12.70 2.12
C ALA A 35 12.05 13.74 2.53
N ARG A 36 12.42 15.02 2.46
CA ARG A 36 11.53 16.15 2.69
C ARG A 36 11.41 16.95 1.41
N SER A 37 10.17 17.16 0.96
CA SER A 37 9.91 18.05 -0.18
C SER A 37 10.11 19.52 0.20
N VAL A 38 10.23 20.41 -0.79
CA VAL A 38 10.27 21.88 -0.57
C VAL A 38 9.08 22.43 0.23
N THR A 39 7.95 21.74 0.24
CA THR A 39 6.75 22.11 1.03
C THR A 39 6.83 21.70 2.50
N GLY A 40 7.89 20.97 2.89
CA GLY A 40 8.07 20.43 4.24
C GLY A 40 7.48 19.03 4.45
N SER A 41 6.65 18.53 3.53
CA SER A 41 6.08 17.18 3.63
C SER A 41 7.14 16.10 3.52
N MET A 42 7.06 15.09 4.39
CA MET A 42 7.88 13.89 4.33
C MET A 42 7.41 12.95 3.22
N ARG A 43 8.36 12.30 2.54
CA ARG A 43 8.14 11.40 1.40
C ARG A 43 9.05 10.18 1.49
N ALA A 44 8.60 9.08 0.90
CA ALA A 44 9.46 7.94 0.58
C ALA A 44 9.91 8.05 -0.89
N ILE A 45 11.21 7.97 -1.15
CA ILE A 45 11.75 8.00 -2.51
C ILE A 45 12.49 6.71 -2.78
N LYS A 46 12.00 5.91 -3.73
CA LYS A 46 12.76 4.76 -4.23
C LYS A 46 13.72 5.24 -5.30
N VAL A 47 14.99 4.87 -5.18
CA VAL A 47 16.03 5.06 -6.19
C VAL A 47 16.46 3.68 -6.70
N VAL A 48 16.42 3.51 -8.01
CA VAL A 48 16.73 2.26 -8.70
C VAL A 48 17.91 2.50 -9.66
N ASN A 49 19.05 1.90 -9.36
CA ASN A 49 20.28 2.13 -10.12
C ASN A 49 20.40 1.13 -11.27
N ARG A 50 20.84 1.60 -12.44
CA ARG A 50 21.09 0.73 -13.59
C ARG A 50 22.11 -0.36 -13.29
N LYS A 51 23.13 -0.06 -12.46
CA LYS A 51 24.21 -1.00 -12.11
C LYS A 51 23.72 -2.24 -11.35
N ASP A 52 22.53 -2.19 -10.74
CA ASP A 52 21.96 -3.30 -9.98
C ASP A 52 21.30 -4.36 -10.90
N PHE A 53 21.29 -4.10 -12.22
CA PHE A 53 20.71 -4.99 -13.23
C PHE A 53 21.79 -5.62 -14.11
N GLU A 54 21.66 -6.92 -14.36
CA GLU A 54 22.52 -7.61 -15.33
C GLU A 54 22.29 -7.11 -16.77
N HIS A 55 21.05 -6.76 -17.13
CA HIS A 55 20.66 -6.42 -18.49
C HIS A 55 19.88 -5.10 -18.56
N ASP A 56 20.22 -4.21 -19.51
CA ASP A 56 19.52 -2.94 -19.76
C ASP A 56 18.02 -3.12 -19.95
N ARG A 57 17.65 -4.19 -20.65
CA ARG A 57 16.25 -4.48 -20.96
C ARG A 57 15.42 -4.70 -19.69
N THR A 58 15.99 -5.27 -18.63
CA THR A 58 15.27 -5.49 -17.36
C THR A 58 15.05 -4.16 -16.63
N PHE A 59 16.10 -3.35 -16.55
CA PHE A 59 16.02 -2.00 -15.97
C PHE A 59 14.98 -1.12 -16.69
N GLU A 60 15.00 -1.09 -18.02
CA GLU A 60 14.04 -0.29 -18.79
C GLU A 60 12.61 -0.81 -18.65
N ARG A 61 12.43 -2.13 -18.50
CA ARG A 61 11.10 -2.73 -18.28
C ARG A 61 10.51 -2.31 -16.94
N GLU A 62 11.29 -2.28 -15.88
CA GLU A 62 10.80 -1.81 -14.57
C GLU A 62 10.47 -0.31 -14.63
N PHE A 63 11.29 0.49 -15.33
CA PHE A 63 11.01 1.91 -15.54
C PHE A 63 9.72 2.17 -16.33
N GLU A 64 9.46 1.40 -17.40
CA GLU A 64 8.19 1.49 -18.13
C GLU A 64 7.00 1.00 -17.29
N GLY A 65 7.20 -0.02 -16.45
CA GLY A 65 6.20 -0.51 -15.49
C GLY A 65 5.73 0.59 -14.54
N ILE A 66 6.67 1.31 -13.90
CA ILE A 66 6.32 2.38 -12.97
C ILE A 66 5.65 3.58 -13.67
N LYS A 67 6.01 3.89 -14.92
CA LYS A 67 5.33 4.94 -15.72
C LYS A 67 3.86 4.60 -15.99
N ILE A 68 3.55 3.33 -16.28
CA ILE A 68 2.17 2.89 -16.50
C ILE A 68 1.41 2.86 -15.17
N PHE A 69 2.08 2.49 -14.08
CA PHE A 69 1.46 2.40 -12.75
C PHE A 69 1.20 3.77 -12.10
N GLU A 70 2.05 4.78 -12.32
CA GLU A 70 1.92 6.12 -11.72
C GLU A 70 0.50 6.71 -11.78
N PRO A 71 -0.18 6.76 -12.94
CA PRO A 71 -1.52 7.34 -13.01
C PRO A 71 -2.58 6.48 -12.31
N ILE A 72 -2.38 5.16 -12.23
CA ILE A 72 -3.29 4.21 -11.59
C ILE A 72 -3.14 4.27 -10.07
N SER A 73 -1.92 4.50 -9.57
CA SER A 73 -1.57 4.47 -8.15
C SER A 73 -2.47 5.31 -7.26
N ARG A 74 -2.96 6.44 -7.78
CA ARG A 74 -3.80 7.42 -7.06
C ARG A 74 -5.31 7.21 -7.23
N THR A 75 -5.71 6.17 -7.95
CA THR A 75 -7.12 5.93 -8.30
C THR A 75 -7.80 4.91 -7.40
N HIS A 76 -7.08 4.37 -6.40
CA HIS A 76 -7.63 3.40 -5.45
C HIS A 76 -6.99 3.58 -4.05
N PRO A 77 -7.78 3.56 -2.96
CA PRO A 77 -7.28 3.86 -1.61
C PRO A 77 -6.26 2.84 -1.09
N GLY A 78 -6.40 1.56 -1.47
CA GLY A 78 -5.48 0.48 -1.09
C GLY A 78 -4.17 0.41 -1.90
N LEU A 79 -3.86 1.43 -2.71
CA LEU A 79 -2.59 1.55 -3.42
C LEU A 79 -1.75 2.67 -2.83
N VAL A 80 -0.42 2.48 -2.81
CA VAL A 80 0.51 3.57 -2.48
C VAL A 80 0.47 4.63 -3.58
N ASN A 81 0.31 5.89 -3.19
CA ASN A 81 0.34 7.00 -4.13
C ASN A 81 1.77 7.20 -4.66
N VAL A 82 1.94 7.05 -5.97
CA VAL A 82 3.14 7.51 -6.69
C VAL A 82 2.87 8.93 -7.17
N LEU A 83 3.67 9.87 -6.68
CA LEU A 83 3.47 11.31 -6.85
C LEU A 83 4.31 11.88 -8.00
N HIS A 84 5.45 11.26 -8.26
CA HIS A 84 6.37 11.67 -9.30
C HIS A 84 7.25 10.50 -9.72
N VAL A 85 7.59 10.43 -11.01
CA VAL A 85 8.59 9.50 -11.57
C VAL A 85 9.60 10.34 -12.34
N GLY A 86 10.88 10.16 -12.02
CA GLY A 86 11.98 10.86 -12.67
C GLY A 86 13.12 9.92 -13.03
N ARG A 87 14.04 10.40 -13.87
CA ARG A 87 15.22 9.63 -14.32
C ARG A 87 16.41 10.57 -14.44
N ASN A 88 17.57 10.09 -13.98
CA ASN A 88 18.86 10.73 -14.17
C ASN A 88 19.67 9.89 -15.16
N MET A 89 19.91 10.45 -16.36
CA MET A 89 20.64 9.76 -17.42
C MET A 89 22.16 9.77 -17.19
N ASP A 90 22.68 10.81 -16.53
CA ASP A 90 24.12 11.00 -16.30
C ASP A 90 24.62 10.02 -15.22
N GLU A 91 23.85 9.86 -14.15
CA GLU A 91 24.14 8.91 -13.06
C GLU A 91 23.47 7.54 -13.25
N ALA A 92 22.75 7.35 -14.36
CA ALA A 92 22.11 6.10 -14.77
C ALA A 92 21.21 5.47 -13.68
N PHE A 93 20.26 6.24 -13.15
CA PHE A 93 19.24 5.74 -12.24
C PHE A 93 17.86 6.33 -12.57
N TYR A 94 16.80 5.68 -12.12
CA TYR A 94 15.48 6.30 -12.03
C TYR A 94 15.00 6.32 -10.59
N TYR A 95 14.00 7.16 -10.33
CA TYR A 95 13.43 7.29 -9.00
C TYR A 95 11.93 7.56 -9.08
N TYR A 96 11.24 7.25 -8.01
CA TYR A 96 9.85 7.63 -7.84
C TYR A 96 9.55 8.04 -6.41
N VAL A 97 8.78 9.12 -6.30
CA VAL A 97 8.38 9.76 -5.04
C VAL A 97 7.00 9.23 -4.64
N MET A 98 6.87 8.83 -3.39
CA MET A 98 5.65 8.25 -2.83
C MET A 98 5.25 8.96 -1.55
N GLU A 99 3.99 8.75 -1.15
CA GLU A 99 3.60 8.98 0.24
C GLU A 99 4.46 8.17 1.21
N LEU A 100 4.68 8.72 2.41
CA LEU A 100 5.43 8.04 3.46
C LEU A 100 4.47 7.14 4.24
N ALA A 101 4.94 5.95 4.63
CA ALA A 101 4.19 5.09 5.55
C ALA A 101 4.06 5.73 6.93
N ASP A 102 3.06 5.30 7.69
CA ASP A 102 2.93 5.60 9.11
C ASP A 102 4.23 5.20 9.84
N ASP A 103 4.62 5.97 10.85
CA ASP A 103 5.71 5.56 11.71
C ASP A 103 5.21 4.46 12.66
N LYS A 104 5.92 3.34 12.69
CA LYS A 104 5.64 2.22 13.60
C LYS A 104 5.69 2.65 15.07
N VAL A 105 6.49 3.67 15.40
CA VAL A 105 6.78 4.08 16.78
C VAL A 105 5.90 5.24 17.25
N SER A 106 5.37 6.07 16.35
CA SER A 106 4.73 7.35 16.68
C SER A 106 3.55 7.67 15.75
N ASP A 107 2.37 7.91 16.32
CA ASP A 107 1.18 8.32 15.55
C ASP A 107 1.10 9.84 15.30
N SER A 108 2.05 10.64 15.82
CA SER A 108 1.95 12.10 15.83
C SER A 108 2.84 12.78 14.80
N GLU A 109 4.15 12.69 14.99
CA GLU A 109 5.14 13.34 14.13
C GLU A 109 6.26 12.36 13.77
N VAL A 110 6.67 12.41 12.50
CA VAL A 110 7.78 11.62 11.98
C VAL A 110 9.10 12.26 12.39
N ILE A 111 9.78 11.62 13.34
CA ILE A 111 11.15 11.99 13.72
C ILE A 111 12.11 11.23 12.81
N ALA A 112 12.78 11.95 11.92
CA ALA A 112 13.55 11.35 10.83
C ALA A 112 14.60 10.32 11.30
N ASP A 113 15.27 10.57 12.42
CA ASP A 113 16.34 9.71 12.95
C ASP A 113 15.83 8.38 13.50
N SER A 114 14.60 8.35 14.02
CA SER A 114 13.99 7.16 14.63
C SER A 114 12.87 6.54 13.80
N TYR A 115 12.49 7.16 12.68
CA TYR A 115 11.39 6.69 11.84
C TYR A 115 11.59 5.25 11.37
N ILE A 116 10.57 4.42 11.60
CA ILE A 116 10.50 3.04 11.08
C ILE A 116 9.17 2.91 10.33
N PRO A 117 9.17 2.52 9.04
CA PRO A 117 7.92 2.35 8.31
C PRO A 117 7.06 1.25 8.95
N ARG A 118 5.79 1.55 9.20
CA ARG A 118 4.79 0.58 9.62
C ARG A 118 4.36 -0.27 8.42
N THR A 119 4.74 -1.54 8.45
CA THR A 119 4.39 -2.53 7.41
C THR A 119 3.57 -3.66 8.00
N LEU A 120 2.87 -4.42 7.16
CA LEU A 120 2.15 -5.62 7.59
C LEU A 120 3.11 -6.67 8.17
N ASP A 121 4.32 -6.78 7.63
CA ASP A 121 5.38 -7.62 8.19
C ASP A 121 5.71 -7.23 9.65
N SER A 122 5.85 -5.92 9.90
CA SER A 122 6.12 -5.41 11.24
C SER A 122 4.95 -5.65 12.21
N GLU A 123 3.71 -5.57 11.74
CA GLU A 123 2.50 -5.87 12.52
C GLU A 123 2.42 -7.35 12.90
N ILE A 124 2.67 -8.26 11.95
CA ILE A 124 2.65 -9.71 12.19
C ILE A 124 3.76 -10.08 13.19
N ASN A 125 4.97 -9.53 13.01
CA ASN A 125 6.10 -9.81 13.89
C ASN A 125 5.85 -9.34 15.33
N ASP A 126 5.31 -8.14 15.52
CA ASP A 126 5.07 -7.59 16.87
C ASP A 126 3.91 -8.30 17.57
N ARG A 127 2.85 -8.61 16.84
CA ARG A 127 1.58 -9.12 17.41
C ARG A 127 1.48 -10.64 17.38
N GLN A 128 2.43 -11.29 16.71
CA GLN A 128 2.48 -12.72 16.41
C GLN A 128 1.35 -13.22 15.51
N LYS A 129 0.11 -12.72 15.65
CA LYS A 129 -0.99 -12.96 14.71
C LYS A 129 -2.00 -11.82 14.81
N LEU A 130 -2.75 -11.62 13.72
CA LEU A 130 -3.79 -10.60 13.64
C LEU A 130 -5.17 -11.18 13.95
N SER A 131 -6.11 -10.30 14.31
CA SER A 131 -7.49 -10.73 14.54
C SER A 131 -8.16 -11.13 13.23
N MET A 132 -9.22 -11.93 13.35
CA MET A 132 -10.02 -12.34 12.18
C MET A 132 -10.68 -11.15 11.48
N ASP A 133 -11.03 -10.13 12.25
CA ASP A 133 -11.68 -8.91 11.74
C ASP A 133 -10.66 -8.12 10.90
N GLU A 134 -9.43 -7.94 11.40
CA GLU A 134 -8.33 -7.32 10.63
C GLU A 134 -7.96 -8.14 9.39
N CYS A 135 -7.94 -9.48 9.48
CA CYS A 135 -7.71 -10.34 8.32
C CYS A 135 -8.79 -10.14 7.25
N GLY A 136 -10.06 -9.97 7.66
CA GLY A 136 -11.17 -9.67 6.75
C GLY A 136 -11.07 -8.28 6.15
N GLU A 137 -10.93 -7.24 6.98
CA GLU A 137 -10.92 -5.84 6.56
C GLU A 137 -9.70 -5.48 5.71
N TRP A 138 -8.50 -5.81 6.19
CA TRP A 138 -7.25 -5.51 5.47
C TRP A 138 -7.10 -6.42 4.26
N GLY A 139 -7.48 -7.69 4.39
CA GLY A 139 -7.52 -8.65 3.29
C GLY A 139 -8.43 -8.17 2.15
N ALA A 140 -9.63 -7.72 2.48
CA ALA A 140 -10.59 -7.21 1.49
C ALA A 140 -10.05 -5.96 0.77
N THR A 141 -9.43 -5.04 1.52
CA THR A 141 -8.82 -3.82 0.97
C THR A 141 -7.70 -4.16 -0.03
N MET A 142 -6.82 -5.10 0.34
CA MET A 142 -5.74 -5.56 -0.55
C MET A 142 -6.28 -6.31 -1.77
N ALA A 143 -7.29 -7.17 -1.61
CA ALA A 143 -7.91 -7.89 -2.71
C ALA A 143 -8.61 -6.95 -3.72
N ASP A 144 -9.26 -5.90 -3.24
CA ASP A 144 -9.89 -4.88 -4.09
C ASP A 144 -8.84 -4.05 -4.84
N ALA A 145 -7.76 -3.66 -4.16
CA ALA A 145 -6.62 -2.99 -4.76
C ALA A 145 -5.95 -3.82 -5.86
N LEU A 146 -5.76 -5.14 -5.63
CA LEU A 146 -5.28 -6.06 -6.66
C LEU A 146 -6.24 -6.13 -7.85
N HIS A 147 -7.55 -6.20 -7.60
CA HIS A 147 -8.52 -6.21 -8.68
C HIS A 147 -8.39 -4.97 -9.57
N HIS A 148 -8.23 -3.80 -8.95
CA HIS A 148 -8.04 -2.52 -9.64
C HIS A 148 -6.79 -2.50 -10.52
N ILE A 149 -5.67 -3.04 -10.02
CA ILE A 149 -4.44 -3.25 -10.81
C ILE A 149 -4.73 -4.17 -12.01
N HIS A 150 -5.40 -5.30 -11.77
CA HIS A 150 -5.70 -6.30 -12.80
C HIS A 150 -6.62 -5.77 -13.91
N GLN A 151 -7.59 -4.93 -13.57
CA GLN A 151 -8.47 -4.27 -14.55
C GLN A 151 -7.70 -3.32 -15.48
N SER A 152 -6.56 -2.81 -15.01
CA SER A 152 -5.66 -1.98 -15.81
C SER A 152 -4.67 -2.79 -16.66
N GLY A 153 -4.81 -4.12 -16.70
CA GLY A 153 -3.94 -5.01 -17.49
C GLY A 153 -2.55 -5.26 -16.87
N LEU A 154 -2.41 -4.97 -15.57
CA LEU A 154 -1.18 -5.08 -14.81
C LEU A 154 -1.26 -6.23 -13.80
N THR A 155 -0.11 -6.67 -13.31
CA THR A 155 0.03 -7.67 -12.23
C THR A 155 1.13 -7.22 -11.28
N HIS A 156 0.94 -7.40 -9.96
CA HIS A 156 1.88 -6.91 -8.95
C HIS A 156 3.16 -7.76 -8.85
N ARG A 157 3.02 -9.09 -8.85
CA ARG A 157 4.10 -10.11 -8.89
C ARG A 157 4.94 -10.31 -7.64
N ASP A 158 4.91 -9.40 -6.67
CA ASP A 158 5.61 -9.57 -5.38
C ASP A 158 4.77 -9.15 -4.19
N ILE A 159 3.55 -9.70 -4.07
CA ILE A 159 2.71 -9.49 -2.91
C ILE A 159 3.25 -10.29 -1.72
N LYS A 160 3.61 -9.57 -0.65
CA LYS A 160 4.14 -10.10 0.61
C LYS A 160 3.96 -9.06 1.73
N PRO A 161 4.05 -9.43 3.02
CA PRO A 161 3.77 -8.50 4.12
C PRO A 161 4.68 -7.26 4.14
N SER A 162 5.94 -7.38 3.72
CA SER A 162 6.87 -6.23 3.69
C SER A 162 6.59 -5.23 2.57
N ASN A 163 5.78 -5.61 1.57
CA ASN A 163 5.30 -4.73 0.50
C ASN A 163 3.88 -4.19 0.77
N VAL A 164 3.36 -4.37 1.98
CA VAL A 164 2.11 -3.74 2.43
C VAL A 164 2.45 -2.77 3.53
N ILE A 165 2.25 -1.48 3.28
CA ILE A 165 2.51 -0.40 4.22
C ILE A 165 1.21 0.15 4.78
N PHE A 166 1.26 0.79 5.94
CA PHE A 166 0.12 1.55 6.46
C PHE A 166 0.32 3.03 6.17
N VAL A 167 -0.74 3.71 5.72
CA VAL A 167 -0.81 5.17 5.61
C VAL A 167 -2.16 5.59 6.15
N ASP A 168 -2.16 6.44 7.17
CA ASP A 168 -3.36 6.83 7.92
C ASP A 168 -4.13 5.60 8.45
N GLY A 169 -3.41 4.56 8.86
CA GLY A 169 -3.97 3.29 9.34
C GLY A 169 -4.60 2.40 8.27
N ILE A 170 -4.52 2.76 6.99
CA ILE A 170 -5.05 1.98 5.86
C ILE A 170 -3.93 1.14 5.25
N PRO A 171 -4.12 -0.18 5.06
CA PRO A 171 -3.14 -1.02 4.37
C PRO A 171 -3.12 -0.69 2.88
N LYS A 172 -1.93 -0.42 2.36
CA LYS A 172 -1.67 -0.07 0.96
C LYS A 172 -0.61 -0.98 0.37
N ILE A 173 -0.88 -1.48 -0.82
CA ILE A 173 0.07 -2.25 -1.61
C ILE A 173 1.14 -1.29 -2.15
N ALA A 174 2.41 -1.63 -1.90
CA ALA A 174 3.59 -0.86 -2.24
C ALA A 174 4.68 -1.73 -2.92
N ASP A 175 5.81 -1.10 -3.23
CA ASP A 175 6.98 -1.67 -3.93
C ASP A 175 6.65 -2.38 -5.25
N ILE A 176 6.25 -1.55 -6.21
CA ILE A 176 5.66 -1.95 -7.48
C ILE A 176 6.73 -2.16 -8.56
N GLY A 177 7.98 -2.40 -8.15
CA GLY A 177 9.15 -2.56 -9.02
C GLY A 177 9.05 -3.70 -10.03
N LEU A 178 8.05 -4.58 -9.91
CA LEU A 178 7.83 -5.71 -10.81
C LEU A 178 6.51 -5.64 -11.57
N VAL A 179 5.75 -4.54 -11.47
CA VAL A 179 4.54 -4.40 -12.26
C VAL A 179 4.89 -4.33 -13.73
N ALA A 180 4.35 -5.29 -14.46
CA ALA A 180 4.48 -5.36 -15.89
C ALA A 180 3.19 -5.93 -16.50
N VAL A 181 3.06 -5.71 -17.80
CA VAL A 181 1.94 -6.21 -18.61
C VAL A 181 1.74 -7.71 -18.37
N THR A 182 0.49 -8.11 -18.13
CA THR A 182 0.08 -9.50 -17.86
C THR A 182 0.68 -10.49 -18.87
N GLY A 183 1.16 -11.64 -18.38
CA GLY A 183 1.72 -12.72 -19.20
C GLY A 183 3.24 -12.74 -19.36
N GLN A 184 3.98 -11.79 -18.76
CA GLN A 184 5.45 -11.82 -18.76
C GLN A 184 6.00 -12.66 -17.61
N ARG A 185 6.86 -13.63 -17.94
CA ARG A 185 7.43 -14.62 -16.99
C ARG A 185 8.94 -14.43 -16.79
N THR A 186 9.38 -13.29 -16.28
CA THR A 186 10.68 -13.24 -15.59
C THR A 186 10.46 -13.84 -14.21
N PHE A 187 11.31 -14.76 -13.75
CA PHE A 187 11.17 -15.40 -12.44
C PHE A 187 11.54 -14.38 -11.36
N VAL A 188 10.56 -13.58 -10.97
CA VAL A 188 10.66 -12.51 -9.97
C VAL A 188 9.62 -12.75 -8.89
N GLY A 189 9.92 -12.35 -7.65
CA GLY A 189 9.04 -12.55 -6.51
C GLY A 189 9.69 -13.31 -5.37
N THR A 190 9.09 -13.23 -4.20
CA THR A 190 9.64 -13.78 -2.95
C THR A 190 9.26 -15.24 -2.77
N GLU A 191 10.25 -16.10 -2.53
CA GLU A 191 10.05 -17.54 -2.30
C GLU A 191 8.99 -17.78 -1.21
N GLY A 192 8.09 -18.72 -1.46
CA GLY A 192 6.95 -19.04 -0.59
C GLY A 192 5.68 -18.22 -0.88
N PHE A 193 5.79 -17.03 -1.48
CA PHE A 193 4.63 -16.24 -1.94
C PHE A 193 4.30 -16.46 -3.42
N VAL A 194 5.26 -16.94 -4.22
CA VAL A 194 5.08 -17.21 -5.65
C VAL A 194 4.40 -18.59 -5.85
N PRO A 195 3.35 -18.70 -6.69
CA PRO A 195 2.70 -19.98 -6.95
C PRO A 195 3.57 -20.89 -7.85
N PRO A 196 3.26 -22.21 -7.92
CA PRO A 196 4.04 -23.19 -8.70
C PRO A 196 4.18 -22.86 -10.20
N GLU A 197 3.18 -22.23 -10.80
CA GLU A 197 3.22 -21.82 -12.21
C GLU A 197 4.03 -20.53 -12.48
N GLY A 198 4.49 -19.86 -11.42
CA GLY A 198 5.23 -18.61 -11.48
C GLY A 198 4.37 -17.34 -11.42
N PRO A 199 5.00 -16.16 -11.39
CA PRO A 199 4.32 -14.86 -11.31
C PRO A 199 3.74 -14.42 -12.67
N GLY A 200 3.05 -13.26 -12.67
CA GLY A 200 2.71 -12.53 -13.90
C GLY A 200 1.30 -12.78 -14.44
N ASP A 201 0.44 -13.43 -13.65
CA ASP A 201 -0.99 -13.59 -13.92
C ASP A 201 -1.81 -13.06 -12.72
N PRO A 202 -3.01 -12.47 -12.93
CA PRO A 202 -3.91 -12.06 -11.84
C PRO A 202 -4.14 -13.13 -10.78
N LYS A 203 -4.24 -14.41 -11.18
CA LYS A 203 -4.42 -15.53 -10.25
C LYS A 203 -3.17 -15.88 -9.46
N ALA A 204 -1.99 -15.43 -9.89
CA ALA A 204 -0.76 -15.53 -9.12
C ALA A 204 -0.76 -14.52 -7.96
N ASP A 205 -1.17 -13.28 -8.20
CA ASP A 205 -1.30 -12.28 -7.13
C ASP A 205 -2.35 -12.71 -6.07
N ILE A 206 -3.44 -13.37 -6.51
CA ILE A 206 -4.45 -13.95 -5.61
C ILE A 206 -3.82 -15.03 -4.70
N TYR A 207 -2.96 -15.88 -5.24
CA TYR A 207 -2.24 -16.89 -4.45
C TYR A 207 -1.32 -16.22 -3.42
N SER A 208 -0.55 -15.22 -3.85
CA SER A 208 0.36 -14.49 -2.97
C SER A 208 -0.40 -13.79 -1.83
N LEU A 209 -1.57 -13.18 -2.11
CA LEU A 209 -2.43 -12.63 -1.07
C LEU A 209 -3.00 -13.71 -0.13
N GLY A 210 -3.30 -14.91 -0.65
CA GLY A 210 -3.67 -16.05 0.18
C GLY A 210 -2.57 -16.43 1.18
N MET A 211 -1.31 -16.40 0.77
CA MET A 211 -0.17 -16.64 1.66
C MET A 211 0.01 -15.50 2.68
N VAL A 212 -0.19 -14.24 2.27
CA VAL A 212 -0.21 -13.10 3.21
C VAL A 212 -1.29 -13.31 4.28
N LEU A 213 -2.51 -13.68 3.89
CA LEU A 213 -3.60 -13.96 4.84
C LEU A 213 -3.29 -15.15 5.77
N TYR A 214 -2.56 -16.14 5.28
CA TYR A 214 -2.09 -17.25 6.12
C TYR A 214 -1.11 -16.76 7.19
N GLU A 215 -0.10 -15.98 6.84
CA GLU A 215 0.83 -15.42 7.83
C GLU A 215 0.12 -14.49 8.81
N MET A 216 -0.79 -13.63 8.32
CA MET A 216 -1.61 -12.73 9.15
C MET A 216 -2.42 -13.50 10.21
N SER A 217 -3.15 -14.54 9.78
CA SER A 217 -4.12 -15.23 10.65
C SER A 217 -3.49 -16.30 11.54
N SER A 218 -2.40 -16.93 11.08
CA SER A 218 -1.76 -18.04 11.78
C SER A 218 -0.56 -17.60 12.61
N GLY A 219 0.13 -16.53 12.21
CA GLY A 219 1.42 -16.15 12.78
C GLY A 219 2.58 -17.06 12.42
N LYS A 220 2.37 -18.01 11.50
CA LYS A 220 3.38 -18.96 11.05
C LYS A 220 4.01 -18.47 9.75
N ASP A 221 5.21 -18.96 9.48
CA ASP A 221 5.87 -18.71 8.20
C ASP A 221 5.10 -19.41 7.06
N ARG A 222 4.96 -18.76 5.91
CA ARG A 222 4.31 -19.30 4.69
C ARG A 222 4.77 -20.71 4.30
N PHE A 223 6.00 -21.13 4.61
CA PHE A 223 6.48 -22.49 4.33
C PHE A 223 5.81 -23.57 5.20
N ASP A 224 5.17 -23.18 6.30
CA ASP A 224 4.38 -24.08 7.13
C ASP A 224 2.98 -24.33 6.55
N PHE A 225 2.54 -23.63 5.50
CA PHE A 225 1.21 -23.84 4.92
C PHE A 225 1.03 -25.29 4.40
N PRO A 226 -0.11 -25.97 4.64
CA PRO A 226 -1.32 -25.52 5.35
C PRO A 226 -1.38 -26.02 6.81
N ALA A 227 -0.41 -25.67 7.66
CA ALA A 227 -0.42 -26.06 9.07
C ALA A 227 -1.43 -25.22 9.87
N ILE A 228 -2.70 -25.60 9.80
CA ILE A 228 -3.75 -24.83 10.46
C ILE A 228 -4.09 -25.47 11.82
N SER A 229 -3.88 -24.73 12.91
CA SER A 229 -4.37 -25.11 14.23
C SER A 229 -5.68 -24.38 14.49
N ALA A 230 -6.78 -25.12 14.65
CA ALA A 230 -8.07 -24.51 14.97
C ALA A 230 -7.96 -23.67 16.25
N PRO A 231 -8.53 -22.46 16.29
CA PRO A 231 -8.43 -21.60 17.46
C PRO A 231 -9.13 -22.26 18.64
N LYS A 232 -8.50 -22.15 19.81
CA LYS A 232 -9.18 -22.38 21.10
C LYS A 232 -10.07 -21.16 21.33
N GLY A 233 -11.35 -21.26 20.99
CA GLY A 233 -12.27 -20.13 21.00
C GLY A 233 -13.74 -20.56 21.03
N ASN A 234 -14.63 -19.58 21.13
CA ASN A 234 -16.08 -19.82 21.09
C ASN A 234 -16.55 -20.22 19.68
N GLU A 235 -17.80 -20.67 19.55
CA GLU A 235 -18.33 -21.14 18.26
C GLU A 235 -18.34 -20.06 17.17
N THR A 236 -18.50 -18.79 17.53
CA THR A 236 -18.45 -17.66 16.59
C THR A 236 -17.06 -17.48 16.01
N GLU A 237 -16.03 -17.48 16.86
CA GLU A 237 -14.62 -17.40 16.44
C GLU A 237 -14.24 -18.59 15.56
N ARG A 238 -14.70 -19.79 15.91
CA ARG A 238 -14.49 -21.00 15.11
C ARG A 238 -15.16 -20.92 13.73
N LYS A 239 -16.36 -20.34 13.66
CA LYS A 239 -17.06 -20.11 12.38
C LYS A 239 -16.30 -19.11 11.51
N LYS A 240 -15.93 -17.95 12.05
CA LYS A 240 -15.10 -16.96 11.32
C LYS A 240 -13.80 -17.59 10.82
N TRP A 241 -13.12 -18.36 11.67
CA TRP A 241 -11.90 -19.07 11.29
C TRP A 241 -12.11 -20.07 10.15
N ARG A 242 -13.19 -20.86 10.17
CA ARG A 242 -13.48 -21.81 9.08
C ARG A 242 -13.64 -21.07 7.75
N VAL A 243 -14.41 -19.98 7.74
CA VAL A 243 -14.64 -19.18 6.53
C VAL A 243 -13.34 -18.57 6.01
N LEU A 244 -12.52 -17.96 6.87
CA LEU A 244 -11.23 -17.41 6.44
C LEU A 244 -10.29 -18.50 5.93
N ASN A 245 -10.25 -19.65 6.61
CA ASN A 245 -9.43 -20.77 6.19
C ASN A 245 -9.85 -21.30 4.81
N ASP A 246 -11.15 -21.37 4.54
CA ASP A 246 -11.67 -21.78 3.23
C ASP A 246 -11.29 -20.77 2.14
N ILE A 247 -11.33 -19.46 2.44
CA ILE A 247 -10.85 -18.40 1.54
C ILE A 247 -9.36 -18.57 1.24
N ILE A 248 -8.53 -18.76 2.28
CA ILE A 248 -7.08 -18.95 2.15
C ILE A 248 -6.79 -20.20 1.30
N CYS A 249 -7.40 -21.35 1.63
CA CYS A 249 -7.21 -22.59 0.87
C CYS A 249 -7.62 -22.46 -0.60
N LYS A 250 -8.70 -21.74 -0.88
CA LYS A 250 -9.14 -21.46 -2.25
C LYS A 250 -8.18 -20.55 -2.99
N ALA A 251 -7.70 -19.48 -2.35
CA ALA A 251 -6.70 -18.58 -2.93
C ALA A 251 -5.37 -19.31 -3.20
N CYS A 252 -4.94 -20.18 -2.28
CA CYS A 252 -3.69 -20.94 -2.36
C CYS A 252 -3.80 -22.27 -3.11
N ALA A 253 -4.88 -22.51 -3.86
CA ALA A 253 -5.06 -23.76 -4.59
C ALA A 253 -3.91 -24.00 -5.59
N GLY A 254 -3.34 -25.21 -5.61
CA GLY A 254 -2.17 -25.55 -6.43
C GLY A 254 -2.39 -25.38 -7.93
N GLN A 255 -3.63 -25.48 -8.42
CA GLN A 255 -3.99 -25.19 -9.81
C GLN A 255 -4.70 -23.83 -9.89
N ALA A 256 -4.20 -22.89 -10.69
CA ALA A 256 -4.78 -21.56 -10.86
C ALA A 256 -6.30 -21.57 -11.18
N ARG A 257 -6.78 -22.56 -11.96
CA ARG A 257 -8.21 -22.70 -12.29
C ARG A 257 -9.14 -22.97 -11.10
N GLN A 258 -8.59 -23.44 -9.97
CA GLN A 258 -9.33 -23.71 -8.74
C GLN A 258 -9.37 -22.50 -7.79
N ARG A 259 -8.56 -21.47 -8.07
CA ARG A 259 -8.55 -20.20 -7.35
C ARG A 259 -9.73 -19.32 -7.78
N TYR A 260 -9.89 -18.19 -7.11
CA TYR A 260 -10.84 -17.15 -7.50
C TYR A 260 -10.67 -16.73 -8.96
N ASP A 261 -11.78 -16.42 -9.63
CA ASP A 261 -11.75 -15.93 -11.01
C ASP A 261 -11.09 -14.55 -11.12
N ASN A 262 -11.27 -13.73 -10.08
CA ASN A 262 -10.66 -12.42 -9.92
C ASN A 262 -10.56 -12.03 -8.45
N ALA A 263 -9.73 -11.05 -8.13
CA ALA A 263 -9.50 -10.61 -6.76
C ALA A 263 -10.73 -9.91 -6.12
N TYR A 264 -11.64 -9.34 -6.92
CA TYR A 264 -12.90 -8.79 -6.41
C TYR A 264 -13.78 -9.83 -5.71
N LYS A 265 -13.92 -11.04 -6.28
CA LYS A 265 -14.65 -12.13 -5.64
C LYS A 265 -14.02 -12.54 -4.30
N MET A 266 -12.69 -12.50 -4.21
CA MET A 266 -11.97 -12.74 -2.96
C MET A 266 -12.24 -11.63 -1.94
N SER A 267 -12.23 -10.36 -2.36
CA SER A 267 -12.58 -9.22 -1.51
C SER A 267 -13.99 -9.35 -0.92
N GLN A 268 -14.99 -9.72 -1.73
CA GLN A 268 -16.36 -9.90 -1.26
C GLN A 268 -16.50 -11.03 -0.23
N ASP A 269 -15.79 -12.15 -0.43
CA ASP A 269 -15.77 -13.25 0.55
C ASP A 269 -15.10 -12.80 1.86
N LEU A 270 -14.02 -12.01 1.81
CA LEU A 270 -13.35 -11.47 2.99
C LEU A 270 -14.24 -10.49 3.77
N LEU A 271 -14.95 -9.59 3.08
CA LEU A 271 -15.93 -8.70 3.71
C LEU A 271 -17.10 -9.46 4.36
N SER A 272 -17.37 -10.70 3.94
CA SER A 272 -18.43 -11.51 4.52
C SER A 272 -18.08 -12.05 5.91
N LEU A 273 -16.79 -12.05 6.30
CA LEU A 273 -16.34 -12.48 7.62
C LEU A 273 -16.97 -11.65 8.74
N ASP A 274 -17.21 -10.36 8.50
CA ASP A 274 -17.86 -9.46 9.44
C ASP A 274 -19.38 -9.49 9.35
N ARG A 275 -19.95 -9.78 8.18
CA ARG A 275 -21.42 -9.80 7.97
C ARG A 275 -22.14 -10.96 8.66
N GLY A 276 -21.41 -11.86 9.32
CA GLY A 276 -21.95 -12.78 10.32
C GLY A 276 -22.39 -12.09 11.63
N MET A 277 -22.11 -10.79 11.80
CA MET A 277 -22.56 -9.94 12.90
C MET A 277 -22.92 -8.54 12.36
N ASP A 278 -24.21 -8.23 12.41
CA ASP A 278 -24.86 -6.92 12.25
C ASP A 278 -24.14 -5.85 11.38
N VAL A 279 -24.62 -5.70 10.15
CA VAL A 279 -24.10 -4.85 9.05
C VAL A 279 -24.13 -3.34 9.36
N THR A 280 -24.60 -2.95 10.54
CA THR A 280 -24.87 -1.55 10.91
C THR A 280 -23.58 -0.76 11.20
N GLY A 281 -22.51 -1.39 11.71
CA GLY A 281 -21.34 -0.66 12.25
C GLY A 281 -20.36 -0.09 11.21
N VAL A 282 -20.07 -0.83 10.14
CA VAL A 282 -19.01 -0.47 9.16
C VAL A 282 -19.49 0.64 8.22
N LEU A 283 -20.73 0.56 7.73
CA LEU A 283 -21.35 1.61 6.92
C LEU A 283 -21.42 2.94 7.68
N LEU A 284 -21.60 2.90 9.01
CA LEU A 284 -21.62 4.08 9.88
C LEU A 284 -20.24 4.74 10.03
N LYS A 285 -19.12 3.99 10.00
CA LYS A 285 -17.77 4.56 10.06
C LYS A 285 -17.38 5.28 8.76
N PHE A 286 -17.62 4.65 7.60
CA PHE A 286 -17.40 5.29 6.30
C PHE A 286 -18.33 6.50 6.11
N SER A 287 -19.59 6.40 6.55
CA SER A 287 -20.52 7.53 6.52
C SER A 287 -20.05 8.69 7.40
N ARG A 288 -19.49 8.43 8.60
CA ARG A 288 -18.96 9.48 9.48
C ARG A 288 -17.76 10.20 8.86
N ALA A 289 -16.85 9.47 8.23
CA ALA A 289 -15.71 10.07 7.52
C ALA A 289 -16.17 10.94 6.33
N LEU A 290 -17.12 10.44 5.53
CA LEU A 290 -17.73 11.19 4.41
C LEU A 290 -18.48 12.44 4.89
N ILE A 291 -19.24 12.35 5.99
CA ILE A 291 -19.93 13.49 6.60
C ILE A 291 -18.92 14.52 7.11
N LEU A 292 -17.83 14.10 7.74
CA LEU A 292 -16.79 15.02 8.21
C LEU A 292 -16.14 15.75 7.04
N ILE A 293 -15.80 15.04 5.96
CA ILE A 293 -15.22 15.63 4.75
C ILE A 293 -16.19 16.64 4.14
N ALA A 294 -17.48 16.29 4.03
CA ALA A 294 -18.51 17.20 3.51
C ALA A 294 -18.67 18.46 4.38
N LEU A 295 -18.65 18.33 5.71
CA LEU A 295 -18.74 19.47 6.63
C LEU A 295 -17.53 20.39 6.55
N VAL A 296 -16.32 19.83 6.43
CA VAL A 296 -15.09 20.61 6.21
C VAL A 296 -15.16 21.36 4.87
N PHE A 297 -15.64 20.70 3.81
CA PHE A 297 -15.81 21.33 2.50
C PHE A 297 -16.82 22.49 2.53
N ILE A 298 -17.95 22.31 3.23
CA ILE A 298 -18.97 23.35 3.44
C ILE A 298 -18.39 24.53 4.24
N ALA A 299 -17.61 24.28 5.28
CA ALA A 299 -16.97 25.32 6.07
C ALA A 299 -15.94 26.13 5.27
N ILE A 300 -15.18 25.47 4.40
CA ILE A 300 -14.24 26.15 3.48
C ILE A 300 -15.00 27.02 2.48
N LEU A 301 -16.10 26.51 1.90
CA LEU A 301 -16.95 27.26 0.97
C LEU A 301 -17.68 28.44 1.62
N SER A 302 -18.04 28.35 2.90
CA SER A 302 -18.68 29.46 3.61
C SER A 302 -17.68 30.56 3.97
N LEU A 303 -16.44 30.19 4.31
CA LEU A 303 -15.34 31.14 4.56
C LEU A 303 -14.95 31.90 3.28
N THR A 304 -14.87 31.22 2.14
CA THR A 304 -14.53 31.88 0.86
C THR A 304 -15.67 32.76 0.33
N ASN A 305 -16.93 32.41 0.57
CA ASN A 305 -18.07 33.26 0.20
C ASN A 305 -18.23 34.49 1.11
N PHE A 306 -17.77 34.43 2.36
CA PHE A 306 -17.83 35.58 3.28
C PHE A 306 -16.82 36.68 2.89
N GLU A 307 -15.68 36.31 2.31
CA GLU A 307 -14.69 37.29 1.80
C GLU A 307 -15.11 37.94 0.47
N LEU A 308 -15.92 37.27 -0.36
CA LEU A 308 -16.38 37.82 -1.65
C LEU A 308 -17.61 38.75 -1.54
N PHE A 309 -18.37 38.68 -0.46
CA PHE A 309 -19.60 39.47 -0.24
C PHE A 309 -19.59 40.25 1.08
N GLY A 310 -18.48 40.93 1.37
CA GLY A 310 -18.43 41.93 2.46
C GLY A 310 -19.56 42.96 2.33
N PRO A 311 -20.03 43.54 3.46
CA PRO A 311 -21.28 44.28 3.50
C PRO A 311 -21.27 45.48 2.55
N PHE A 312 -22.25 45.50 1.64
CA PHE A 312 -22.57 46.64 0.78
C PHE A 312 -22.74 47.90 1.65
N HIS A 313 -21.78 48.82 1.58
CA HIS A 313 -21.94 50.17 2.10
C HIS A 313 -22.95 50.91 1.21
N ILE A 314 -24.18 51.03 1.69
CA ILE A 314 -25.20 51.90 1.10
C ILE A 314 -25.32 53.17 1.96
N ASN A 315 -25.15 54.31 1.30
CA ASN A 315 -25.66 55.68 1.57
C ASN A 315 -24.54 56.72 1.55
N GLN A 316 -24.69 57.90 0.95
CA GLN A 316 -25.77 58.53 0.17
C GLN A 316 -25.12 59.74 -0.51
N SER A 317 -25.34 59.92 -1.81
CA SER A 317 -25.06 61.19 -2.48
C SER A 317 -26.03 62.25 -1.96
N LYS A 318 -25.53 63.26 -1.23
CA LYS A 318 -26.22 64.53 -1.08
C LYS A 318 -25.92 65.37 -2.32
N ASP A 319 -26.95 65.71 -3.08
CA ASP A 319 -26.87 66.79 -4.06
C ASP A 319 -27.31 68.12 -3.42
N PRO A 320 -26.78 69.26 -3.89
CA PRO A 320 -26.88 70.57 -3.26
C PRO A 320 -28.09 71.35 -3.78
N ASP A 321 -28.84 71.98 -2.87
CA ASP A 321 -29.53 73.26 -3.06
C ASP A 321 -30.27 73.64 -1.75
N ALA A 322 -29.54 74.32 -0.87
CA ALA A 322 -29.97 75.31 0.13
C ALA A 322 -28.73 75.89 0.85
#